data_AF-A0A9J6CYC4-F1
#
_entry.id   AF-A0A9J6CYC4-F1
#
_cell.length_a   1.000
_cell.length_b   1.000
_cell.length_c   1.000
_cell.angle_alpha   90.00
_cell.angle_beta   90.00
_cell.angle_gamma   90.00
#
_symmetry.space_group_name_H-M   'P 1'
#
loop_
_entity.id
_entity.type
_entity.pdbx_description
1 polymer ?
#
loop_
_entity_poly.entity_id
_entity_poly.type
_entity_poly.pdbx_seq_one_letter_code
_entity_poly.pdbx_strand_id
1 'polypeptide(L)'
;MLSSASMVQVPKKRKARDFSNTEAAPAKRSASNTDVDVVVEMNVCPEETPQPPKLLGDIILPSPLCSKVVLPRKLILCTVFCRGIKTDELPINNECDAAEALKKADGLKLCPGCGIEPVASGQCVKFSAAHFAKNCLVTSPDGKPCLRCKSTRKLVQNHMYRLKKKRSTSFKQRLARKSLELFRTKRKLTKARSSLEDLRIMNQNIASSTLDERIEGLPPKQRLAVKTCFDAASRKSTRGMVYDQLWVLECILMRIKSPKLYEHVRRHEILALPSKSCLDRHMAGFKSSFGFNPYKPSVLHVRR
;
A
#
# COMPACT_ATOMS: atom_id res chain seq x y z
N MET A 1 -16.75 -64.47 10.93
CA MET A 1 -15.75 -64.17 11.98
C MET A 1 -15.73 -62.67 12.21
N LEU A 2 -15.99 -62.28 13.46
CA LEU A 2 -16.17 -60.91 13.94
C LEU A 2 -14.81 -60.19 14.06
N SER A 3 -14.75 -58.88 13.75
CA SER A 3 -13.70 -58.02 14.28
C SER A 3 -14.17 -56.55 14.44
N SER A 4 -14.68 -56.29 15.64
CA SER A 4 -14.26 -55.23 16.57
C SER A 4 -14.05 -53.80 16.05
N ALA A 5 -15.06 -52.94 16.28
CA ALA A 5 -14.92 -51.49 16.29
C ALA A 5 -14.71 -50.97 17.73
N SER A 6 -13.60 -50.25 17.99
CA SER A 6 -13.35 -49.63 19.31
C SER A 6 -13.81 -48.18 19.34
N MET A 7 -14.72 -47.87 20.28
CA MET A 7 -15.15 -46.52 20.65
C MET A 7 -14.02 -45.74 21.33
N VAL A 8 -13.78 -44.49 20.90
CA VAL A 8 -12.93 -43.53 21.61
C VAL A 8 -13.82 -42.49 22.30
N GLN A 9 -13.74 -42.44 23.62
CA GLN A 9 -14.46 -41.48 24.46
C GLN A 9 -13.76 -40.11 24.52
N VAL A 10 -14.55 -39.02 24.52
CA VAL A 10 -14.09 -37.63 24.58
C VAL A 10 -14.37 -37.04 25.99
N PRO A 11 -13.42 -36.35 26.64
CA PRO A 11 -13.61 -35.82 27.98
C PRO A 11 -14.28 -34.43 28.01
N LYS A 12 -15.22 -34.25 28.96
CA LYS A 12 -15.93 -33.01 29.31
C LYS A 12 -15.00 -32.01 30.03
N LYS A 13 -15.06 -30.72 29.67
CA LYS A 13 -14.35 -29.62 30.38
C LYS A 13 -15.29 -28.60 31.03
N ARG A 14 -14.76 -28.06 32.14
CA ARG A 14 -15.38 -27.39 33.31
C ARG A 14 -15.79 -25.92 33.12
N LYS A 15 -16.64 -25.50 34.08
CA LYS A 15 -17.27 -24.19 34.38
C LYS A 15 -16.34 -22.97 34.41
N ALA A 16 -16.90 -21.82 34.03
CA ALA A 16 -16.31 -20.49 34.13
C ALA A 16 -16.66 -19.81 35.47
N ARG A 17 -15.78 -18.90 35.93
CA ARG A 17 -15.89 -18.08 37.14
C ARG A 17 -15.90 -16.61 36.71
N ASP A 18 -16.85 -15.84 37.23
CA ASP A 18 -17.00 -14.41 36.98
C ASP A 18 -16.37 -13.58 38.11
N PHE A 19 -15.78 -12.43 37.75
CA PHE A 19 -15.31 -11.42 38.69
C PHE A 19 -15.69 -10.03 38.16
N SER A 20 -16.22 -9.23 39.08
CA SER A 20 -16.93 -7.96 38.94
C SER A 20 -16.02 -6.74 38.72
N ASN A 21 -16.60 -5.72 38.08
CA ASN A 21 -16.03 -4.40 37.78
C ASN A 21 -16.24 -3.41 38.94
N THR A 22 -15.37 -2.38 39.01
CA THR A 22 -15.60 -1.16 39.81
C THR A 22 -15.31 0.07 38.95
N GLU A 23 -16.25 1.01 38.92
CA GLU A 23 -16.23 2.28 38.16
C GLU A 23 -15.75 3.46 39.03
N ALA A 24 -15.16 4.48 38.40
CA ALA A 24 -14.92 5.79 39.01
C ALA A 24 -15.19 6.94 38.03
N ALA A 25 -15.79 8.01 38.56
CA ALA A 25 -16.37 9.18 37.88
C ALA A 25 -15.36 10.33 37.61
N PRO A 26 -15.70 11.36 36.79
CA PRO A 26 -14.76 12.38 36.32
C PRO A 26 -14.94 13.79 36.94
N ALA A 27 -13.84 14.56 36.94
CA ALA A 27 -13.74 15.93 37.44
C ALA A 27 -13.93 17.03 36.35
N LYS A 28 -14.43 18.18 36.80
CA LYS A 28 -14.82 19.39 36.05
C LYS A 28 -13.62 20.27 35.67
N ARG A 29 -13.73 21.05 34.58
CA ARG A 29 -12.77 22.12 34.20
C ARG A 29 -13.48 23.46 33.97
N SER A 30 -12.85 24.52 34.45
CA SER A 30 -13.18 25.94 34.35
C SER A 30 -12.60 26.58 33.06
N ALA A 31 -13.16 27.74 32.68
CA ALA A 31 -12.85 28.49 31.46
C ALA A 31 -12.04 29.76 31.77
N SER A 32 -11.17 30.17 30.84
CA SER A 32 -10.50 31.48 30.82
C SER A 32 -10.55 32.10 29.42
N ASN A 33 -10.74 33.42 29.38
CA ASN A 33 -10.79 34.28 28.19
C ASN A 33 -9.40 34.50 27.59
N THR A 34 -9.32 34.79 26.28
CA THR A 34 -8.07 35.13 25.58
C THR A 34 -8.27 36.35 24.67
N ASP A 35 -7.31 37.26 24.76
CA ASP A 35 -7.13 38.47 23.95
C ASP A 35 -6.77 38.17 22.49
N VAL A 36 -7.03 39.13 21.61
CA VAL A 36 -6.84 39.04 20.16
C VAL A 36 -5.70 39.97 19.73
N ASP A 37 -4.68 39.41 19.07
CA ASP A 37 -3.66 40.18 18.35
C ASP A 37 -4.11 40.44 16.90
N VAL A 38 -4.21 41.72 16.52
CA VAL A 38 -4.44 42.19 15.15
C VAL A 38 -3.17 42.88 14.67
N VAL A 39 -2.62 42.45 13.53
CA VAL A 39 -1.45 43.07 12.90
C VAL A 39 -1.90 43.70 11.58
N VAL A 40 -1.69 45.00 11.42
CA VAL A 40 -1.96 45.75 10.20
C VAL A 40 -0.62 46.04 9.52
N GLU A 41 -0.38 45.45 8.36
CA GLU A 41 0.77 45.75 7.51
C GLU A 41 0.34 46.62 6.33
N MET A 42 1.05 47.74 6.11
CA MET A 42 0.87 48.60 4.96
C MET A 42 1.97 48.30 3.93
N ASN A 43 1.61 47.63 2.84
CA ASN A 43 2.55 47.36 1.75
C ASN A 43 2.33 48.33 0.59
N VAL A 44 3.37 49.10 0.27
CA VAL A 44 3.44 49.92 -0.95
C VAL A 44 3.91 49.00 -2.08
N CYS A 45 3.12 48.87 -3.16
CA CYS A 45 3.47 48.02 -4.31
C CYS A 45 4.85 48.39 -4.88
N PRO A 46 5.79 47.44 -5.03
CA PRO A 46 7.02 47.68 -5.77
C PRO A 46 6.73 47.71 -7.28
N GLU A 47 7.12 48.81 -7.92
CA GLU A 47 7.05 49.03 -9.36
C GLU A 47 8.32 48.45 -10.02
N GLU A 48 8.17 47.73 -11.14
CA GLU A 48 9.28 47.17 -11.93
C GLU A 48 10.24 48.28 -12.41
N THR A 49 11.54 47.98 -12.39
CA THR A 49 12.62 48.89 -12.80
C THR A 49 12.72 49.02 -14.32
N PRO A 50 13.12 50.20 -14.82
CA PRO A 50 14.41 50.27 -15.50
C PRO A 50 15.31 51.41 -15.01
N GLN A 51 16.61 51.18 -15.24
CA GLN A 51 17.81 51.82 -14.70
C GLN A 51 18.08 53.30 -15.10
N PRO A 52 19.12 53.95 -14.50
CA PRO A 52 19.17 55.36 -14.09
C PRO A 52 19.90 56.24 -15.15
N PRO A 53 20.04 57.60 -15.06
CA PRO A 53 20.83 58.28 -14.01
C PRO A 53 20.49 59.78 -13.70
N LYS A 54 20.87 60.25 -12.49
CA LYS A 54 21.87 61.31 -12.22
C LYS A 54 21.61 62.08 -10.91
N LEU A 55 22.75 62.45 -10.34
CA LEU A 55 23.05 63.11 -9.07
C LEU A 55 22.46 64.51 -8.91
N LEU A 56 22.14 64.87 -7.66
CA LEU A 56 22.08 66.20 -6.99
C LEU A 56 20.96 66.10 -5.93
N GLY A 57 21.07 66.48 -4.67
CA GLY A 57 22.11 67.06 -3.83
C GLY A 57 21.51 67.13 -2.41
N ASP A 58 22.35 67.31 -1.40
CA ASP A 58 21.92 67.43 0.00
C ASP A 58 20.94 68.58 0.20
N ILE A 59 19.76 68.33 0.78
CA ILE A 59 18.93 69.37 1.39
C ILE A 59 18.38 68.86 2.74
N ILE A 60 18.74 69.66 3.73
CA ILE A 60 18.43 69.67 5.16
C ILE A 60 16.92 69.72 5.42
N LEU A 61 16.48 69.04 6.50
CA LEU A 61 15.18 69.26 7.14
C LEU A 61 14.97 70.74 7.49
N PRO A 62 13.75 71.26 7.31
CA PRO A 62 13.07 71.69 8.52
C PRO A 62 11.60 71.27 8.54
N SER A 63 11.14 70.89 9.73
CA SER A 63 9.73 70.96 10.12
C SER A 63 9.25 72.43 10.09
N PRO A 64 7.99 72.71 10.43
CA PRO A 64 6.72 72.15 9.95
C PRO A 64 5.86 73.28 9.37
N LEU A 65 5.24 73.12 8.20
CA LEU A 65 4.03 73.83 7.77
C LEU A 65 3.62 73.34 6.37
N CYS A 66 2.32 73.14 6.18
CA CYS A 66 1.70 72.56 5.00
C CYS A 66 2.18 73.17 3.67
N SER A 67 2.77 72.34 2.82
CA SER A 67 2.77 72.53 1.36
C SER A 67 2.07 71.32 0.73
N LYS A 68 0.91 71.56 0.10
CA LYS A 68 0.21 70.59 -0.75
C LYS A 68 1.15 70.14 -1.87
N VAL A 69 1.81 69.00 -1.66
CA VAL A 69 2.44 68.25 -2.74
C VAL A 69 1.36 67.35 -3.33
N VAL A 70 0.82 67.74 -4.48
CA VAL A 70 -0.03 66.85 -5.28
C VAL A 70 0.91 65.87 -6.00
N LEU A 71 1.26 64.78 -5.31
CA LEU A 71 1.86 63.62 -5.95
C LEU A 71 0.78 62.84 -6.72
N PRO A 72 1.11 62.22 -7.86
CA PRO A 72 0.18 61.37 -8.58
C PRO A 72 -0.26 60.22 -7.66
N ARG A 73 -1.58 60.11 -7.44
CA ARG A 73 -2.22 59.22 -6.46
C ARG A 73 -1.83 57.75 -6.71
N LYS A 74 -0.75 57.27 -6.09
CA LYS A 74 -0.51 55.84 -5.93
C LYS A 74 -1.55 55.31 -4.94
N LEU A 75 -2.44 54.45 -5.43
CA LEU A 75 -3.44 53.76 -4.61
C LEU A 75 -2.70 52.91 -3.57
N ILE A 76 -2.87 53.22 -2.29
CA ILE A 76 -2.34 52.40 -1.19
C ILE A 76 -3.40 51.34 -0.88
N LEU A 77 -3.03 50.06 -0.95
CA LEU A 77 -3.91 48.96 -0.59
C LEU A 77 -3.65 48.55 0.86
N CYS A 78 -4.70 48.57 1.67
CA CYS A 78 -4.69 48.02 3.02
C CYS A 78 -5.19 46.59 2.97
N THR A 79 -4.30 45.66 3.31
CA THR A 79 -4.60 44.22 3.42
C THR A 79 -4.81 43.86 4.88
N VAL A 80 -6.01 43.38 5.22
CA VAL A 80 -6.32 42.91 6.57
C VAL A 80 -6.02 41.42 6.66
N PHE A 81 -5.04 41.07 7.50
CA PHE A 81 -4.71 39.68 7.78
C PHE A 81 -5.28 39.26 9.14
N CYS A 82 -6.03 38.15 9.14
CA CYS A 82 -6.47 37.51 10.36
C CYS A 82 -5.81 36.14 10.48
N ARG A 83 -4.95 35.95 11.48
CA ARG A 83 -4.21 34.69 11.72
C ARG A 83 -3.38 34.23 10.51
N GLY A 84 -2.77 35.16 9.79
CA GLY A 84 -1.97 34.88 8.59
C GLY A 84 -2.79 34.56 7.33
N ILE A 85 -4.12 34.64 7.38
CA ILE A 85 -4.99 34.52 6.22
C ILE A 85 -5.48 35.93 5.85
N LYS A 86 -5.34 36.28 4.58
CA LYS A 86 -5.84 37.52 4.01
C LYS A 86 -7.37 37.51 4.00
N THR A 87 -7.99 38.43 4.72
CA THR A 87 -9.45 38.47 4.89
C THR A 87 -10.10 39.50 3.98
N ASP A 88 -9.55 40.71 3.93
CA ASP A 88 -10.09 41.84 3.16
C ASP A 88 -8.95 42.67 2.55
N GLU A 89 -9.26 43.35 1.44
CA GLU A 89 -8.42 44.39 0.84
C GLU A 89 -9.25 45.65 0.64
N LEU A 90 -8.74 46.78 1.12
CA LEU A 90 -9.39 48.06 1.05
C LEU A 90 -8.44 49.09 0.42
N PRO A 91 -8.81 49.78 -0.66
CA PRO A 91 -8.03 50.88 -1.18
C PRO A 91 -8.17 52.09 -0.25
N ILE A 92 -7.05 52.66 0.17
CA ILE A 92 -6.97 53.85 1.01
C ILE A 92 -6.52 55.01 0.12
N ASN A 93 -7.38 56.03 -0.01
CA ASN A 93 -7.03 57.28 -0.67
C ASN A 93 -6.84 58.42 0.33
N ASN A 94 -7.57 58.38 1.45
CA ASN A 94 -7.57 59.43 2.47
C ASN A 94 -7.46 58.85 3.89
N GLU A 95 -7.13 59.69 4.86
CA GLU A 95 -7.09 59.32 6.29
C GLU A 95 -8.44 58.78 6.81
N CYS A 96 -9.56 59.29 6.29
CA CYS A 96 -10.89 58.77 6.61
C CYS A 96 -11.04 57.29 6.21
N ASP A 97 -10.52 56.90 5.04
CA ASP A 97 -10.62 55.52 4.54
C ASP A 97 -9.78 54.57 5.43
N ALA A 98 -8.63 55.06 5.93
CA ALA A 98 -7.80 54.33 6.88
C ALA A 98 -8.51 54.12 8.23
N ALA A 99 -9.18 55.16 8.73
CA ALA A 99 -9.96 55.06 9.96
C ALA A 99 -11.18 54.11 9.83
N GLU A 100 -11.84 54.10 8.66
CA GLU A 100 -12.92 53.16 8.37
C GLU A 100 -12.41 51.72 8.26
N ALA A 101 -11.26 51.50 7.62
CA ALA A 101 -10.61 50.20 7.55
C ALA A 101 -10.27 49.64 8.95
N LEU A 102 -9.75 50.48 9.85
CA LEU A 102 -9.47 50.11 11.24
C LEU A 102 -10.76 49.75 12.00
N LYS A 103 -11.80 50.58 11.90
CA LYS A 103 -13.11 50.28 12.51
C LYS A 103 -13.70 48.98 11.99
N LYS A 104 -13.55 48.70 10.69
CA LYS A 104 -13.98 47.44 10.08
C LYS A 104 -13.19 46.26 10.65
N ALA A 105 -11.87 46.40 10.77
CA ALA A 105 -11.00 45.39 11.35
C ALA A 105 -11.36 45.08 12.82
N ASP A 106 -11.60 46.12 13.63
CA ASP A 106 -12.01 45.98 15.03
C ASP A 106 -13.40 45.33 15.17
N GLY A 107 -14.28 45.54 14.18
CA GLY A 107 -15.60 44.91 14.10
C GLY A 107 -15.59 43.43 13.70
N LEU A 108 -14.46 42.89 13.23
CA LEU A 108 -14.37 41.49 12.79
C LEU A 108 -14.42 40.52 13.97
N LYS A 109 -15.57 39.85 14.13
CA LYS A 109 -15.71 38.75 15.09
C LYS A 109 -14.94 37.51 14.61
N LEU A 110 -13.88 37.17 15.33
CA LEU A 110 -13.08 35.99 15.03
C LEU A 110 -13.78 34.70 15.47
N CYS A 111 -13.55 33.63 14.71
CA CYS A 111 -13.96 32.28 15.03
C CYS A 111 -13.19 31.79 16.28
N PRO A 112 -13.87 31.24 17.31
CA PRO A 112 -13.25 30.72 18.53
C PRO A 112 -12.58 29.34 18.35
N GLY A 113 -12.77 28.71 17.19
CA GLY A 113 -12.15 27.41 16.86
C GLY A 113 -12.95 26.19 17.30
N CYS A 114 -12.28 25.04 17.34
CA CYS A 114 -12.85 23.74 17.68
C CYS A 114 -13.06 23.56 19.20
N GLY A 115 -12.28 24.26 20.02
CA GLY A 115 -12.34 24.18 21.49
C GLY A 115 -11.98 22.82 22.08
N ILE A 116 -11.35 21.92 21.31
CA ILE A 116 -10.92 20.59 21.76
C ILE A 116 -9.52 20.33 21.23
N GLU A 117 -8.65 19.83 22.12
CA GLU A 117 -7.30 19.38 21.78
C GLU A 117 -7.36 18.02 21.03
N PRO A 118 -6.81 17.93 19.82
CA PRO A 118 -6.81 16.69 19.05
C PRO A 118 -5.87 15.66 19.65
N VAL A 119 -6.26 14.38 19.58
CA VAL A 119 -5.42 13.26 20.07
C VAL A 119 -4.24 12.97 19.13
N ALA A 120 -4.36 13.34 17.86
CA ALA A 120 -3.35 13.11 16.85
C ALA A 120 -2.93 14.43 16.20
N SER A 121 -1.62 14.61 16.01
CA SER A 121 -1.05 15.73 15.28
C SER A 121 -1.61 15.79 13.85
N GLY A 122 -1.94 16.99 13.37
CA GLY A 122 -2.38 17.21 12.00
C GLY A 122 -3.89 17.13 11.75
N GLN A 123 -4.73 16.91 12.76
CA GLN A 123 -6.19 17.04 12.64
C GLN A 123 -6.68 18.49 12.75
N CYS A 124 -5.98 19.29 13.55
CA CYS A 124 -6.23 20.71 13.75
C CYS A 124 -4.93 21.51 13.59
N VAL A 125 -5.06 22.78 13.24
CA VAL A 125 -3.97 23.78 13.31
C VAL A 125 -4.07 24.47 14.66
N LYS A 126 -2.95 24.58 15.37
CA LYS A 126 -2.87 25.30 16.64
C LYS A 126 -2.46 26.73 16.36
N PHE A 127 -3.22 27.69 16.87
CA PHE A 127 -2.87 29.11 16.84
C PHE A 127 -3.08 29.65 18.26
N SER A 128 -2.00 30.10 18.89
CA SER A 128 -1.96 30.38 20.33
C SER A 128 -2.46 29.17 21.16
N ALA A 129 -3.39 29.36 22.08
CA ALA A 129 -3.99 28.32 22.92
C ALA A 129 -5.15 27.55 22.24
N ALA A 130 -5.64 28.03 21.09
CA ALA A 130 -6.82 27.48 20.43
C ALA A 130 -6.49 26.56 19.25
N HIS A 131 -7.39 25.62 18.96
CA HIS A 131 -7.28 24.65 17.88
C HIS A 131 -8.33 24.92 16.81
N PHE A 132 -7.93 24.94 15.55
CA PHE A 132 -8.77 25.28 14.39
C PHE A 132 -8.78 24.16 13.35
N ALA A 133 -9.85 24.10 12.57
CA ALA A 133 -9.83 23.31 11.35
C ALA A 133 -8.77 23.87 10.37
N LYS A 134 -8.15 23.00 9.55
CA LYS A 134 -7.17 23.43 8.53
C LYS A 134 -7.70 24.54 7.62
N ASN A 135 -8.98 24.45 7.28
CA ASN A 135 -9.66 25.41 6.39
C ASN A 135 -10.67 26.24 7.21
N CYS A 136 -10.23 26.86 8.29
CA CYS A 136 -11.07 27.75 9.09
C CYS A 136 -11.32 29.06 8.32
N LEU A 137 -12.56 29.57 8.33
CA LEU A 137 -12.90 30.85 7.69
C LEU A 137 -12.39 32.08 8.46
N VAL A 138 -11.77 31.87 9.62
CA VAL A 138 -11.21 32.88 10.53
C VAL A 138 -12.22 33.85 11.13
N THR A 139 -13.12 34.43 10.34
CA THR A 139 -14.22 35.29 10.76
C THR A 139 -15.53 34.52 10.91
N SER A 140 -16.42 35.00 11.76
CA SER A 140 -17.74 34.42 11.98
C SER A 140 -18.73 35.52 12.35
N PRO A 141 -19.90 35.59 11.69
CA PRO A 141 -20.85 36.70 11.91
C PRO A 141 -21.35 36.82 13.35
N ASP A 142 -21.40 35.69 14.07
CA ASP A 142 -21.94 35.60 15.43
C ASP A 142 -20.87 35.44 16.53
N GLY A 143 -19.58 35.39 16.16
CA GLY A 143 -18.53 34.91 17.08
C GLY A 143 -18.67 33.42 17.44
N LYS A 144 -19.54 32.68 16.76
CA LYS A 144 -19.70 31.22 16.92
C LYS A 144 -18.62 30.47 16.11
N PRO A 145 -18.28 29.21 16.46
CA PRO A 145 -17.42 28.38 15.64
C PRO A 145 -17.96 28.23 14.21
N CYS A 146 -17.11 28.46 13.20
CA CYS A 146 -17.50 28.21 11.81
C CYS A 146 -17.87 26.72 11.60
N LEU A 147 -18.62 26.43 10.53
CA LEU A 147 -19.07 25.06 10.20
C LEU A 147 -17.91 24.06 10.11
N ARG A 148 -16.74 24.50 9.62
CA ARG A 148 -15.53 23.66 9.52
C ARG A 148 -15.00 23.27 10.90
N CYS A 149 -14.82 24.23 11.80
CA CYS A 149 -14.41 23.97 13.18
C CYS A 149 -15.44 23.12 13.94
N LYS A 150 -16.74 23.34 13.72
CA LYS A 150 -17.81 22.53 14.30
C LYS A 150 -17.76 21.07 13.85
N SER A 151 -17.50 20.83 12.56
CA SER A 151 -17.34 19.49 12.00
C SER A 151 -16.07 18.82 12.51
N THR A 152 -14.94 19.51 12.51
CA THR A 152 -13.68 19.00 13.06
C THR A 152 -13.80 18.64 14.53
N ARG A 153 -14.50 19.47 15.34
CA ARG A 153 -14.81 19.16 16.74
C ARG A 153 -15.51 17.81 16.89
N LYS A 154 -16.55 17.53 16.10
CA LYS A 154 -17.26 16.24 16.11
C LYS A 154 -16.35 15.08 15.69
N LEU A 155 -15.50 15.28 14.68
CA LEU A 155 -14.55 14.26 14.23
C LEU A 155 -13.54 13.89 15.33
N VAL A 156 -12.96 14.90 15.99
CA VAL A 156 -12.03 14.71 17.11
C VAL A 156 -12.73 13.99 18.27
N GLN A 157 -13.94 14.40 18.65
CA GLN A 157 -14.73 13.71 19.69
C GLN A 157 -15.02 12.25 19.35
N ASN A 158 -15.43 11.97 18.10
CA ASN A 158 -15.68 10.61 17.63
C ASN A 158 -14.40 9.77 17.65
N HIS A 159 -13.26 10.36 17.29
CA HIS A 159 -11.97 9.71 17.35
C HIS A 159 -11.57 9.37 18.80
N MET A 160 -11.71 10.32 19.73
CA MET A 160 -11.50 10.10 21.16
C MET A 160 -12.40 8.99 21.70
N TYR A 161 -13.69 9.00 21.36
CA TYR A 161 -14.63 7.97 21.75
C TYR A 161 -14.22 6.59 21.21
N ARG A 162 -13.82 6.51 19.94
CA ARG A 162 -13.33 5.27 19.31
C ARG A 162 -12.04 4.77 19.98
N LEU A 163 -11.11 5.64 20.33
CA LEU A 163 -9.88 5.27 21.04
C LEU A 163 -10.20 4.76 22.46
N LYS A 164 -11.14 5.39 23.16
CA LYS A 164 -11.62 4.94 24.47
C LYS A 164 -12.29 3.56 24.36
N LYS A 165 -13.09 3.32 23.32
CA LYS A 165 -13.76 2.04 23.07
C LYS A 165 -12.84 0.94 22.53
N LYS A 166 -11.74 1.30 21.86
CA LYS A 166 -10.67 0.38 21.44
C LYS A 166 -9.89 -0.18 22.64
N ARG A 167 -10.05 0.38 23.85
CA ARG A 167 -9.51 -0.24 25.07
C ARG A 167 -10.26 -1.55 25.34
N SER A 168 -9.56 -2.63 24.99
CA SER A 168 -9.87 -4.03 25.31
C SER A 168 -11.15 -4.59 24.67
N THR A 169 -11.07 -5.03 23.42
CA THR A 169 -11.80 -6.28 23.11
C THR A 169 -11.24 -7.31 24.08
N SER A 170 -12.07 -7.81 24.99
CA SER A 170 -11.65 -8.79 25.99
C SER A 170 -10.79 -9.87 25.34
N PHE A 171 -9.77 -10.36 26.05
CA PHE A 171 -8.96 -11.49 25.61
C PHE A 171 -9.85 -12.65 25.10
N LYS A 172 -11.02 -12.86 25.74
CA LYS A 172 -12.06 -13.82 25.31
C LYS A 172 -12.56 -13.57 23.88
N GLN A 173 -12.84 -12.31 23.52
CA GLN A 173 -13.28 -11.95 22.17
C GLN A 173 -12.19 -12.15 21.12
N ARG A 174 -10.92 -11.82 21.45
CA ARG A 174 -9.79 -12.06 20.55
C ARG A 174 -9.59 -13.55 20.29
N LEU A 175 -9.66 -14.37 21.34
CA LEU A 175 -9.58 -15.82 21.25
C LEU A 175 -10.73 -16.40 20.42
N ALA A 176 -11.96 -15.93 20.63
CA ALA A 176 -13.13 -16.37 19.85
C ALA A 176 -12.98 -16.07 18.36
N ARG A 177 -12.49 -14.86 18.00
CA ARG A 177 -12.21 -14.51 16.59
C ARG A 177 -11.15 -15.41 15.97
N LYS A 178 -10.06 -15.69 16.70
CA LYS A 178 -8.99 -16.58 16.21
C LYS A 178 -9.44 -18.03 16.07
N SER A 179 -10.27 -18.51 16.99
CA SER A 179 -10.89 -19.84 16.89
C SER A 179 -11.77 -19.95 15.65
N LEU A 180 -12.61 -18.94 15.38
CA LEU A 180 -13.45 -18.89 14.19
C LEU A 180 -12.65 -18.81 12.89
N GLU A 181 -11.58 -18.03 12.87
CA GLU A 181 -10.65 -17.93 11.73
C GLU A 181 -10.04 -19.29 11.41
N LEU A 182 -9.51 -19.98 12.43
CA LEU A 182 -8.95 -21.32 12.32
C LEU A 182 -9.99 -22.33 11.84
N PHE A 183 -11.22 -22.27 12.34
CA PHE A 183 -12.30 -23.14 11.89
C PHE A 183 -12.61 -22.93 10.40
N ARG A 184 -12.68 -21.67 9.94
CA ARG A 184 -12.91 -21.32 8.54
C ARG A 184 -11.78 -21.80 7.64
N THR A 185 -10.52 -21.64 8.05
CA THR A 185 -9.37 -22.11 7.26
C THR A 185 -9.31 -23.64 7.20
N LYS A 186 -9.59 -24.33 8.30
CA LYS A 186 -9.71 -25.80 8.31
C LYS A 186 -10.79 -26.28 7.34
N ARG A 187 -11.97 -25.65 7.34
CA ARG A 187 -13.06 -26.02 6.41
C ARG A 187 -12.69 -25.79 4.94
N LYS A 188 -11.99 -24.69 4.63
CA LYS A 188 -11.47 -24.44 3.28
C LYS A 188 -10.46 -25.49 2.86
N LEU A 189 -9.56 -25.86 3.77
CA LEU A 189 -8.54 -26.86 3.54
C LEU A 189 -9.14 -28.26 3.33
N THR A 190 -10.15 -28.66 4.11
CA THR A 190 -10.84 -29.94 3.89
C THR A 190 -11.56 -29.96 2.55
N LYS A 191 -12.22 -28.86 2.14
CA LYS A 191 -12.85 -28.76 0.82
C LYS A 191 -11.84 -28.82 -0.32
N ALA A 192 -10.71 -28.13 -0.20
CA ALA A 192 -9.65 -28.20 -1.20
C ALA A 192 -9.06 -29.61 -1.31
N ARG A 193 -8.89 -30.31 -0.18
CA ARG A 193 -8.43 -31.70 -0.15
C ARG A 193 -9.42 -32.65 -0.81
N SER A 194 -10.72 -32.53 -0.51
CA SER A 194 -11.74 -33.38 -1.16
C SER A 194 -11.76 -33.13 -2.67
N SER A 195 -11.76 -31.86 -3.11
CA SER A 195 -11.73 -31.55 -4.55
C SER A 195 -10.48 -32.05 -5.25
N LEU A 196 -9.31 -32.03 -4.59
CA LEU A 196 -8.09 -32.63 -5.14
C LEU A 196 -8.20 -34.15 -5.26
N GLU A 197 -8.83 -34.81 -4.30
CA GLU A 197 -9.04 -36.25 -4.36
C GLU A 197 -10.04 -36.63 -5.45
N ASP A 198 -11.14 -35.88 -5.58
CA ASP A 198 -12.10 -36.04 -6.67
C ASP A 198 -11.42 -35.90 -8.04
N LEU A 199 -10.56 -34.89 -8.22
CA LEU A 199 -9.75 -34.70 -9.43
C LEU A 199 -8.77 -35.85 -9.68
N ARG A 200 -8.17 -36.42 -8.63
CA ARG A 200 -7.28 -37.57 -8.77
C ARG A 200 -8.04 -38.82 -9.20
N ILE A 201 -9.20 -39.08 -8.60
CA ILE A 201 -10.06 -40.19 -8.98
C ILE A 201 -10.52 -40.03 -10.42
N MET A 202 -10.97 -38.83 -10.81
CA MET A 202 -11.32 -38.53 -12.20
C MET A 202 -10.15 -38.79 -13.15
N ASN A 203 -8.94 -38.32 -12.81
CA ASN A 203 -7.76 -38.55 -13.64
C ASN A 203 -7.32 -40.02 -13.71
N GLN A 204 -7.47 -40.79 -12.63
CA GLN A 204 -7.18 -42.23 -12.62
C GLN A 204 -8.16 -43.04 -13.46
N ASN A 205 -9.40 -42.57 -13.57
CA ASN A 205 -10.45 -43.23 -14.37
C ASN A 205 -10.35 -42.91 -15.87
N ILE A 206 -9.54 -41.94 -16.28
CA ILE A 206 -9.31 -41.65 -17.69
C ILE A 206 -8.45 -42.77 -18.28
N ALA A 207 -9.03 -43.57 -19.18
CA ALA A 207 -8.30 -44.60 -19.91
C ALA A 207 -7.18 -43.96 -20.75
N SER A 208 -6.01 -44.60 -20.79
CA SER A 208 -4.86 -44.14 -21.59
C SER A 208 -5.19 -44.03 -23.09
N SER A 209 -6.13 -44.83 -23.59
CA SER A 209 -6.63 -44.76 -24.97
C SER A 209 -7.26 -43.41 -25.31
N THR A 210 -7.91 -42.76 -24.34
CA THR A 210 -8.52 -41.43 -24.52
C THR A 210 -7.46 -40.39 -24.90
N LEU A 211 -6.24 -40.51 -24.35
CA LEU A 211 -5.15 -39.61 -24.70
C LEU A 211 -4.69 -39.88 -26.13
N ASP A 212 -4.55 -41.15 -26.51
CA ASP A 212 -4.11 -41.57 -27.84
C ASP A 212 -5.05 -41.07 -28.95
N GLU A 213 -6.36 -41.18 -28.76
CA GLU A 213 -7.38 -40.65 -29.67
C GLU A 213 -7.27 -39.12 -29.82
N ARG A 214 -7.03 -38.41 -28.71
CA ARG A 214 -6.95 -36.94 -28.70
C ARG A 214 -5.69 -36.40 -29.39
N ILE A 215 -4.62 -37.17 -29.40
CA ILE A 215 -3.34 -36.77 -30.01
C ILE A 215 -3.15 -37.34 -31.41
N GLU A 216 -4.10 -38.12 -31.95
CA GLU A 216 -3.94 -38.82 -33.22
C GLU A 216 -3.63 -37.87 -34.39
N GLY A 217 -4.24 -36.67 -34.40
CA GLY A 217 -4.01 -35.64 -35.42
C GLY A 217 -2.66 -34.92 -35.32
N LEU A 218 -1.86 -35.16 -34.28
CA LEU A 218 -0.55 -34.53 -34.13
C LEU A 218 0.55 -35.29 -34.90
N PRO A 219 1.56 -34.60 -35.43
CA PRO A 219 2.76 -35.22 -35.98
C PRO A 219 3.42 -36.22 -35.00
N PRO A 220 4.07 -37.29 -35.50
CA PRO A 220 4.59 -38.36 -34.66
C PRO A 220 5.55 -37.87 -33.57
N LYS A 221 6.40 -36.88 -33.87
CA LYS A 221 7.32 -36.27 -32.90
C LYS A 221 6.58 -35.54 -31.77
N GLN A 222 5.51 -34.83 -32.10
CA GLN A 222 4.70 -34.10 -31.12
C GLN A 222 3.90 -35.06 -30.25
N ARG A 223 3.34 -36.14 -30.84
CA ARG A 223 2.67 -37.20 -30.07
C ARG A 223 3.60 -37.82 -29.04
N LEU A 224 4.83 -38.14 -29.44
CA LEU A 224 5.82 -38.72 -28.53
C LEU A 224 6.19 -37.77 -27.38
N ALA A 225 6.35 -36.47 -27.67
CA ALA A 225 6.60 -35.46 -26.65
C ALA A 225 5.45 -35.37 -25.63
N VAL A 226 4.20 -35.33 -26.11
CA VAL A 226 3.00 -35.26 -25.27
C VAL A 226 2.87 -36.52 -24.40
N LYS A 227 3.05 -37.71 -24.99
CA LYS A 227 3.06 -38.98 -24.24
C LYS A 227 4.10 -38.98 -23.14
N THR A 228 5.33 -38.55 -23.44
CA THR A 228 6.41 -38.50 -22.44
C THR A 228 6.10 -37.51 -21.30
N CYS A 229 5.49 -36.36 -21.61
CA CYS A 229 5.04 -35.41 -20.60
C CYS A 229 3.93 -35.99 -19.72
N PHE A 230 2.98 -36.72 -20.32
CA PHE A 230 1.90 -37.40 -19.59
C PHE A 230 2.44 -38.51 -18.67
N ASP A 231 3.40 -39.30 -19.16
CA ASP A 231 4.08 -40.33 -18.39
C ASP A 231 4.91 -39.73 -17.24
N ALA A 232 5.53 -38.58 -17.45
CA ALA A 232 6.25 -37.87 -16.40
C ALA A 232 5.29 -37.33 -15.33
N ALA A 233 4.16 -36.76 -15.75
CA ALA A 233 3.16 -36.16 -14.85
C ALA A 233 2.35 -37.20 -14.06
N SER A 234 2.14 -38.40 -14.60
CA SER A 234 1.43 -39.49 -13.93
C SER A 234 2.25 -40.15 -12.81
N ARG A 235 3.58 -39.98 -12.81
CA ARG A 235 4.49 -40.58 -11.83
C ARG A 235 4.63 -39.72 -10.58
N LYS A 236 4.87 -40.37 -9.43
CA LYS A 236 5.23 -39.71 -8.16
C LYS A 236 6.61 -39.04 -8.20
N SER A 237 7.49 -39.47 -9.11
CA SER A 237 8.86 -38.99 -9.26
C SER A 237 9.35 -39.20 -10.68
N THR A 238 10.18 -38.27 -11.17
CA THR A 238 10.84 -38.33 -12.48
C THR A 238 12.09 -39.21 -12.49
N ARG A 239 12.56 -39.65 -11.31
CA ARG A 239 13.73 -40.55 -11.20
C ARG A 239 13.41 -41.92 -11.77
N GLY A 240 14.30 -42.44 -12.62
CA GLY A 240 14.13 -43.76 -13.24
C GLY A 240 13.10 -43.81 -14.37
N MET A 241 12.72 -42.65 -14.92
CA MET A 241 11.87 -42.63 -16.12
C MET A 241 12.64 -43.18 -17.33
N VAL A 242 12.00 -44.11 -18.04
CA VAL A 242 12.51 -44.67 -19.28
C VAL A 242 12.00 -43.79 -20.41
N TYR A 243 12.89 -43.39 -21.30
CA TYR A 243 12.55 -42.56 -22.45
C TYR A 243 12.63 -43.41 -23.71
N ASP A 244 11.72 -43.14 -24.65
CA ASP A 244 11.81 -43.74 -25.97
C ASP A 244 13.07 -43.27 -26.71
N GLN A 245 13.70 -44.16 -27.48
CA GLN A 245 14.96 -43.89 -28.16
C GLN A 245 14.82 -42.72 -29.15
N LEU A 246 13.68 -42.64 -29.84
CA LEU A 246 13.38 -41.54 -30.76
C LEU A 246 13.28 -40.20 -30.03
N TRP A 247 12.69 -40.20 -28.82
CA TRP A 247 12.59 -39.00 -28.01
C TRP A 247 13.96 -38.55 -27.47
N VAL A 248 14.77 -39.50 -27.00
CA VAL A 248 16.15 -39.22 -26.57
C VAL A 248 16.95 -38.60 -27.72
N LEU A 249 16.83 -39.15 -28.94
CA LEU A 249 17.50 -38.60 -30.12
C LEU A 249 17.09 -37.16 -30.40
N GLU A 250 15.79 -36.84 -30.36
CA GLU A 250 15.32 -35.47 -30.54
C GLU A 250 15.83 -34.54 -29.42
N CYS A 251 15.92 -35.03 -28.18
CA CYS A 251 16.53 -34.30 -27.06
C CYS A 251 18.02 -34.01 -27.29
N ILE A 252 18.76 -34.96 -27.86
CA ILE A 252 20.17 -34.77 -28.25
C ILE A 252 20.27 -33.68 -29.33
N LEU A 253 19.45 -33.76 -30.38
CA LEU A 253 19.44 -32.75 -31.46
C LEU A 253 19.09 -31.35 -30.96
N MET A 254 18.11 -31.24 -30.07
CA MET A 254 17.74 -29.97 -29.42
C MET A 254 18.90 -29.40 -28.62
N ARG A 255 19.62 -30.25 -27.87
CA ARG A 255 20.80 -29.85 -27.11
C ARG A 255 21.97 -29.42 -28.01
N ILE A 256 22.21 -30.12 -29.12
CA ILE A 256 23.23 -29.74 -30.11
C ILE A 256 22.93 -28.35 -30.68
N LYS A 257 21.66 -28.07 -31.02
CA LYS A 257 21.23 -26.77 -31.55
C LYS A 257 21.37 -25.64 -30.54
N SER A 258 20.96 -25.86 -29.28
CA SER A 258 21.09 -24.86 -28.22
C SER A 258 21.14 -25.50 -26.84
N PRO A 259 22.34 -25.66 -26.25
CA PRO A 259 22.48 -26.22 -24.90
C PRO A 259 21.81 -25.37 -23.82
N LYS A 260 21.84 -24.03 -23.98
CA LYS A 260 21.23 -23.08 -23.04
C LYS A 260 19.70 -23.22 -23.02
N LEU A 261 19.09 -23.33 -24.20
CA LEU A 261 17.64 -23.53 -24.32
C LEU A 261 17.22 -24.87 -23.71
N TYR A 262 17.95 -25.94 -23.99
CA TYR A 262 17.69 -27.26 -23.43
C TYR A 262 17.68 -27.24 -21.89
N GLU A 263 18.69 -26.64 -21.27
CA GLU A 263 18.77 -26.54 -19.81
C GLU A 263 17.67 -25.64 -19.23
N HIS A 264 17.27 -24.58 -19.92
CA HIS A 264 16.14 -23.74 -19.50
C HIS A 264 14.83 -24.54 -19.50
N VAL A 265 14.48 -25.15 -20.64
CA VAL A 265 13.25 -25.96 -20.80
C VAL A 265 13.19 -27.08 -19.76
N ARG A 266 14.33 -27.72 -19.50
CA ARG A 266 14.44 -28.80 -18.51
C ARG A 266 14.32 -28.31 -17.06
N ARG A 267 15.03 -27.23 -16.67
CA ARG A 267 15.03 -26.73 -15.28
C ARG A 267 13.67 -26.15 -14.87
N HIS A 268 12.95 -25.59 -15.83
CA HIS A 268 11.59 -25.09 -15.61
C HIS A 268 10.50 -26.14 -15.82
N GLU A 269 10.88 -27.41 -16.03
CA GLU A 269 9.94 -28.54 -16.19
C GLU A 269 8.88 -28.30 -17.28
N ILE A 270 9.24 -27.54 -18.33
CA ILE A 270 8.32 -27.21 -19.43
C ILE A 270 8.03 -28.46 -20.28
N LEU A 271 9.05 -29.29 -20.50
CA LEU A 271 8.95 -30.59 -21.16
C LEU A 271 9.65 -31.66 -20.31
N ALA A 272 9.20 -32.90 -20.45
CA ALA A 272 9.82 -34.07 -19.84
C ALA A 272 11.14 -34.43 -20.55
N LEU A 273 12.21 -33.71 -20.20
CA LEU A 273 13.53 -33.85 -20.81
C LEU A 273 14.50 -34.69 -19.95
N PRO A 274 15.27 -35.61 -20.57
CA PRO A 274 16.32 -36.37 -19.88
C PRO A 274 17.38 -35.49 -19.24
N SER A 275 18.01 -36.00 -18.18
CA SER A 275 19.18 -35.35 -17.59
C SER A 275 20.40 -35.40 -18.51
N LYS A 276 21.34 -34.46 -18.32
CA LYS A 276 22.64 -34.49 -19.02
C LYS A 276 23.29 -35.87 -18.96
N SER A 277 23.41 -36.44 -17.76
CA SER A 277 23.98 -37.78 -17.57
C SER A 277 23.20 -38.90 -18.27
N CYS A 278 21.88 -38.75 -18.44
CA CYS A 278 21.07 -39.67 -19.21
C CYS A 278 21.39 -39.58 -20.71
N LEU A 279 21.47 -38.37 -21.25
CA LEU A 279 21.86 -38.15 -22.65
C LEU A 279 23.29 -38.64 -22.91
N ASP A 280 24.24 -38.32 -22.05
CA ASP A 280 25.64 -38.72 -22.20
C ASP A 280 25.77 -40.26 -22.23
N ARG A 281 24.96 -40.98 -21.43
CA ARG A 281 24.89 -42.46 -21.46
C ARG A 281 24.34 -42.99 -22.78
N HIS A 282 23.31 -42.37 -23.33
CA HIS A 282 22.77 -42.78 -24.62
C HIS A 282 23.77 -42.46 -25.74
N MET A 283 24.41 -41.29 -25.72
CA MET A 283 25.46 -40.88 -26.65
C MET A 283 26.66 -41.85 -26.65
N ALA A 284 27.08 -42.34 -25.48
CA ALA A 284 28.14 -43.34 -25.39
C ALA A 284 27.79 -44.69 -26.07
N GLY A 285 26.50 -45.00 -26.19
CA GLY A 285 26.02 -46.20 -26.88
C GLY A 285 25.96 -46.06 -28.40
N PHE A 286 25.92 -44.84 -28.93
CA PHE A 286 25.99 -44.61 -30.37
C PHE A 286 27.41 -44.89 -30.85
N LYS A 287 27.62 -46.09 -31.40
CA LYS A 287 28.84 -46.43 -32.12
C LYS A 287 28.95 -45.50 -33.32
N SER A 288 29.83 -44.51 -33.23
CA SER A 288 30.26 -43.71 -34.37
C SER A 288 30.95 -44.63 -35.38
N SER A 289 30.19 -45.18 -36.32
CA SER A 289 30.71 -45.95 -37.45
C SER A 289 31.29 -45.07 -38.56
N PHE A 290 31.35 -43.75 -38.34
CA PHE A 290 32.04 -42.84 -39.25
C PHE A 290 33.56 -42.98 -39.10
N GLY A 291 34.14 -43.88 -39.89
CA GLY A 291 35.41 -43.63 -40.56
C GLY A 291 36.67 -44.33 -40.09
N PHE A 292 36.88 -44.59 -38.78
CA PHE A 292 38.11 -45.26 -38.32
C PHE A 292 37.92 -45.97 -36.96
N ASN A 293 37.57 -47.26 -36.96
CA ASN A 293 37.96 -48.11 -35.83
C ASN A 293 38.06 -49.61 -36.20
N PRO A 294 39.21 -50.06 -36.76
CA PRO A 294 39.58 -51.47 -36.76
C PRO A 294 40.39 -51.90 -35.51
N TYR A 295 40.62 -51.04 -34.51
CA TYR A 295 41.47 -51.38 -33.37
C TYR A 295 41.05 -50.65 -32.10
N LYS A 296 40.58 -51.39 -31.08
CA LYS A 296 40.63 -50.91 -29.70
C LYS A 296 42.08 -50.95 -29.23
N PRO A 297 42.74 -49.83 -28.89
CA PRO A 297 43.64 -49.82 -27.76
C PRO A 297 42.80 -49.52 -26.52
N SER A 298 42.72 -50.54 -25.68
CA SER A 298 42.42 -50.45 -24.27
C SER A 298 43.09 -49.24 -23.59
N VAL A 299 42.38 -48.69 -22.60
CA VAL A 299 42.86 -47.78 -21.55
C VAL A 299 43.02 -46.31 -21.97
N LEU A 300 42.17 -45.45 -21.39
CA LEU A 300 42.64 -44.39 -20.49
C LEU A 300 41.47 -43.96 -19.59
N HIS A 301 41.50 -44.46 -18.36
CA HIS A 301 40.84 -43.82 -17.23
C HIS A 301 41.53 -42.47 -17.00
N VAL A 302 40.84 -41.37 -17.29
CA VAL A 302 41.19 -40.08 -16.69
C VAL A 302 40.04 -39.69 -15.78
N ARG A 303 40.20 -40.06 -14.51
CA ARG A 303 39.49 -39.42 -13.40
C ARG A 303 39.98 -37.97 -13.32
N ARG A 304 39.05 -37.01 -13.37
CA ARG A 304 39.15 -35.74 -12.66
C ARG A 304 37.79 -35.46 -12.04
#